data_AF-A0A0M0K7T6-F1
#
_entry.id   AF-A0A0M0K7T6-F1
#
_cell.length_a   1.000
_cell.length_b   1.000
_cell.length_c   1.000
_cell.angle_alpha   90.00
_cell.angle_beta   90.00
_cell.angle_gamma   90.00
#
_symmetry.space_group_name_H-M   'P 1'
#
loop_
_entity.id
_entity.type
_entity.pdbx_description
1 polymer ?
#
loop_
_entity_poly.entity_id
_entity_poly.type
_entity_poly.pdbx_seq_one_letter_code
_entity_poly.pdbx_strand_id
1 'polypeptide(L)'
;MLCADTLAQIFEHLSAFALVRMVAVCKAWRTVSLDDGLWGRAAQTRWQLPSKSGRYKFGERSWREVYRVFHRRNRIPTCPGIGEREVIYAAGRRDGVSAWLLINHQPACRLSQQLLPGAEGAVRHVLRCRVAVQNLREGPIDIDVASCLSITMRDSAVTRPLDARGYAFYARLDGKVDENSGGADGGGGAVDGGADGSRDRTTLAPPARAPPVRLMPLELALLSDVCFPAHASMLFEPDFLEAAHCLRVRASAVGCCAVFEVPCAFASEEVIWKHYELITRDFYVHVDREE
;
A
#
# COMPACT_ATOMS: atom_id res chain seq x y z
N MET A 1 38.07 -21.08 -5.95
CA MET A 1 37.36 -20.49 -4.79
C MET A 1 37.08 -19.04 -5.14
N LEU A 2 35.83 -18.58 -5.11
CA LEU A 2 35.52 -17.18 -5.35
C LEU A 2 36.11 -16.34 -4.21
N CYS A 3 36.69 -15.16 -4.53
CA CYS A 3 37.14 -14.24 -3.49
C CYS A 3 35.93 -13.60 -2.79
N ALA A 4 36.16 -13.01 -1.61
CA ALA A 4 35.10 -12.39 -0.81
C ALA A 4 34.38 -11.26 -1.59
N ASP A 5 35.12 -10.50 -2.40
CA ASP A 5 34.56 -9.39 -3.19
C ASP A 5 33.59 -9.88 -4.27
N THR A 6 33.93 -10.96 -4.98
CA THR A 6 33.01 -11.57 -5.96
C THR A 6 31.76 -12.12 -5.28
N LEU A 7 31.89 -12.73 -4.09
CA LEU A 7 30.73 -13.17 -3.32
C LEU A 7 29.85 -11.98 -2.89
N ALA A 8 30.45 -10.86 -2.47
CA ALA A 8 29.71 -9.67 -2.08
C ALA A 8 28.93 -9.08 -3.26
N GLN A 9 29.54 -9.01 -4.45
CA GLN A 9 28.87 -8.58 -5.69
C GLN A 9 27.68 -9.49 -6.04
N ILE A 10 27.84 -10.81 -5.91
CA ILE A 10 26.72 -11.75 -6.14
C ILE A 10 25.62 -11.53 -5.09
N PHE A 11 26.01 -11.34 -3.83
CA PHE A 11 25.06 -11.20 -2.71
C PHE A 11 24.30 -9.87 -2.73
N GLU A 12 24.81 -8.85 -3.41
CA GLU A 12 24.11 -7.58 -3.60
C GLU A 12 22.80 -7.72 -4.38
N HIS A 13 22.70 -8.72 -5.25
CA HIS A 13 21.48 -9.04 -5.99
C HIS A 13 20.54 -10.00 -5.23
N LEU A 14 20.93 -10.44 -4.03
CA LEU A 14 20.10 -11.32 -3.22
C LEU A 14 19.12 -10.51 -2.38
N SER A 15 17.93 -11.08 -2.22
CA SER A 15 16.96 -10.55 -1.28
C SER A 15 17.43 -10.71 0.17
N ALA A 16 16.89 -9.91 1.09
CA ALA A 16 17.22 -10.03 2.50
C ALA A 16 16.95 -11.44 3.07
N PHE A 17 15.92 -12.14 2.59
CA PHE A 17 15.67 -13.53 2.98
C PHE A 17 16.80 -14.46 2.51
N ALA A 18 17.22 -14.32 1.25
CA ALA A 18 18.33 -15.10 0.72
C ALA A 18 19.62 -14.79 1.50
N LEU A 19 19.92 -13.52 1.82
CA LEU A 19 21.05 -13.14 2.66
C LEU A 19 21.04 -13.84 4.02
N VAL A 20 19.90 -13.91 4.70
CA VAL A 20 19.78 -14.65 5.97
C VAL A 20 20.09 -16.14 5.76
N ARG A 21 19.64 -16.74 4.66
CA ARG A 21 19.93 -18.16 4.37
C ARG A 21 21.41 -18.41 4.07
N MET A 22 22.11 -17.46 3.46
CA MET A 22 23.55 -17.58 3.17
C MET A 22 24.39 -17.73 4.44
N VAL A 23 23.93 -17.19 5.59
CA VAL A 23 24.58 -17.31 6.91
C VAL A 23 24.77 -18.76 7.35
N ALA A 24 23.87 -19.65 6.90
CA ALA A 24 23.87 -21.07 7.27
C ALA A 24 24.71 -21.95 6.35
N VAL A 25 25.16 -21.46 5.19
CA VAL A 25 25.82 -22.30 4.17
C VAL A 25 27.24 -22.70 4.58
N CYS A 26 28.12 -21.71 4.82
CA CYS A 26 29.49 -21.96 5.28
C CYS A 26 30.08 -20.71 5.95
N LYS A 27 31.27 -20.83 6.57
CA LYS A 27 31.93 -19.70 7.26
C LYS A 27 32.20 -18.50 6.34
N ALA A 28 32.67 -18.75 5.12
CA ALA A 28 32.95 -17.68 4.17
C ALA A 28 31.67 -16.91 3.77
N TRP A 29 30.60 -17.62 3.44
CA TRP A 29 29.31 -17.03 3.07
C TRP A 29 28.67 -16.30 4.24
N ARG A 30 28.82 -16.83 5.47
CA ARG A 30 28.42 -16.14 6.69
C ARG A 30 29.13 -14.80 6.85
N THR A 31 30.45 -14.74 6.68
CA THR A 31 31.19 -13.48 6.80
C THR A 31 30.70 -12.45 5.79
N VAL A 32 30.53 -12.85 4.52
CA VAL A 32 30.09 -11.94 3.46
C VAL A 32 28.62 -11.52 3.64
N SER A 33 27.70 -12.44 3.94
CA SER A 33 26.27 -12.12 4.13
C SER A 33 25.97 -11.27 5.36
N LEU A 34 26.90 -11.18 6.30
CA LEU A 34 26.82 -10.31 7.46
C LEU A 34 27.48 -8.94 7.22
N ASP A 35 28.03 -8.69 6.02
CA ASP A 35 28.56 -7.39 5.64
C ASP A 35 27.48 -6.31 5.75
N ASP A 36 27.79 -5.24 6.47
CA ASP A 36 26.82 -4.19 6.76
C ASP A 36 26.49 -3.35 5.52
N GLY A 37 27.39 -3.31 4.53
CA GLY A 37 27.16 -2.64 3.24
C GLY A 37 26.04 -3.30 2.44
N LEU A 38 25.98 -4.64 2.42
CA LEU A 38 24.90 -5.40 1.79
C LEU A 38 23.55 -5.10 2.43
N TRP A 39 23.49 -5.13 3.77
CA TRP A 39 22.27 -4.79 4.50
C TRP A 39 21.87 -3.33 4.32
N GLY A 40 22.86 -2.43 4.19
CA GLY A 40 22.63 -1.02 3.88
C GLY A 40 21.93 -0.84 2.56
N ARG A 41 22.44 -1.46 1.49
CA ARG A 41 21.80 -1.44 0.17
C ARG A 41 20.42 -2.07 0.20
N ALA A 42 20.26 -3.25 0.82
CA ALA A 42 18.96 -3.90 0.95
C ALA A 42 17.91 -3.02 1.68
N ALA A 43 18.32 -2.31 2.73
CA ALA A 43 17.44 -1.38 3.45
C ALA A 43 17.14 -0.10 2.64
N GLN A 44 18.16 0.46 1.99
CA GLN A 44 18.04 1.65 1.16
C GLN A 44 17.13 1.38 -0.04
N THR A 45 17.32 0.28 -0.77
CA THR A 45 16.46 -0.07 -1.90
C THR A 45 15.01 -0.29 -1.46
N ARG A 46 14.78 -1.01 -0.35
CA ARG A 46 13.42 -1.33 0.10
C ARG A 46 12.64 -0.13 0.63
N TRP A 47 13.29 0.82 1.30
CA TRP A 47 12.62 1.96 1.98
C TRP A 47 13.10 3.33 1.49
N GLN A 48 13.83 3.39 0.37
CA GLN A 48 14.45 4.61 -0.19
C GLN A 48 15.12 5.48 0.87
N LEU A 49 15.87 4.85 1.77
CA LEU A 49 16.50 5.57 2.87
C LEU A 49 17.68 6.38 2.35
N PRO A 50 17.87 7.64 2.79
CA PRO A 50 19.05 8.39 2.45
C PRO A 50 20.31 7.66 2.92
N SER A 51 21.37 7.75 2.12
CA SER A 51 22.68 7.24 2.55
C SER A 51 23.12 8.03 3.78
N LYS A 52 23.41 7.31 4.86
CA LYS A 52 23.92 7.88 6.11
C LYS A 52 25.26 7.26 6.42
N SER A 53 26.27 8.10 6.53
CA SER A 53 27.54 7.77 7.16
C SER A 53 27.46 8.10 8.66
N GLY A 54 28.16 7.32 9.49
CA GLY A 54 28.20 7.54 10.93
C GLY A 54 27.99 6.26 11.75
N ARG A 55 28.19 6.41 13.06
CA ARG A 55 28.11 5.30 14.03
C ARG A 55 26.70 4.76 14.22
N TYR A 56 25.69 5.62 14.01
CA TYR A 56 24.28 5.28 14.16
C TYR A 56 23.52 5.56 12.88
N LYS A 57 22.72 4.60 12.44
CA LYS A 57 21.84 4.67 11.27
C LYS A 57 20.41 4.61 11.77
N PHE A 58 19.69 5.73 11.73
CA PHE A 58 18.30 5.81 12.20
C PHE A 58 18.09 5.29 13.63
N GLY A 59 19.09 5.51 14.51
CA GLY A 59 19.07 5.08 15.92
C GLY A 59 19.73 3.72 16.19
N GLU A 60 20.04 2.93 15.16
CA GLU A 60 20.63 1.59 15.28
C GLU A 60 22.12 1.57 14.95
N ARG A 61 22.87 0.55 15.42
CA ARG A 61 24.34 0.48 15.23
C ARG A 61 24.75 -0.10 13.89
N SER A 62 23.87 -0.89 13.26
CA SER A 62 24.11 -1.57 11.99
C SER A 62 22.91 -1.46 11.05
N TRP A 63 23.14 -1.49 9.74
CA TRP A 63 22.05 -1.54 8.75
C TRP A 63 21.22 -2.81 8.84
N ARG A 64 21.84 -3.93 9.27
CA ARG A 64 21.10 -5.17 9.56
C ARG A 64 20.06 -4.96 10.67
N GLU A 65 20.42 -4.21 11.72
CA GLU A 65 19.48 -3.85 12.79
C GLU A 65 18.40 -2.89 12.28
N VAL A 66 18.75 -1.88 11.48
CA VAL A 66 17.77 -0.99 10.83
C VAL A 66 16.75 -1.81 10.04
N TYR A 67 17.23 -2.72 9.17
CA TYR A 67 16.37 -3.59 8.37
C TYR A 67 15.44 -4.40 9.26
N ARG A 68 15.98 -5.06 10.29
CA ARG A 68 15.21 -5.87 11.25
C ARG A 68 14.16 -5.04 11.97
N VAL A 69 14.50 -3.85 12.45
CA VAL A 69 13.59 -2.97 13.19
C VAL A 69 12.47 -2.47 12.29
N PHE A 70 12.79 -2.02 11.08
CA PHE A 70 11.79 -1.50 10.13
C PHE A 70 10.86 -2.62 9.65
N HIS A 71 11.43 -3.79 9.34
CA HIS A 71 10.68 -4.98 8.97
C HIS A 71 9.75 -5.45 10.11
N ARG A 72 10.25 -5.47 11.36
CA ARG A 72 9.44 -5.84 12.54
C ARG A 72 8.33 -4.83 12.81
N ARG A 73 8.59 -3.54 12.62
CA ARG A 73 7.61 -2.46 12.77
C ARG A 73 6.59 -2.39 11.63
N ASN A 74 6.64 -3.33 10.68
CA ASN A 74 5.76 -3.35 9.52
C ASN A 74 5.77 -2.01 8.75
N ARG A 75 6.94 -1.38 8.64
CA ARG A 75 7.08 -0.13 7.88
C ARG A 75 6.86 -0.43 6.40
N ILE A 76 5.93 0.31 5.78
CA ILE A 76 5.65 0.19 4.35
C ILE A 76 6.93 0.42 3.53
N PRO A 77 7.26 -0.44 2.55
CA PRO A 77 8.29 -0.17 1.57
C PRO A 77 7.96 1.08 0.75
N THR A 78 8.97 1.75 0.21
CA THR A 78 8.71 2.83 -0.73
C THR A 78 8.46 2.22 -2.10
N CYS A 79 7.32 2.52 -2.72
CA CYS A 79 7.02 2.08 -4.07
C CYS A 79 6.54 3.25 -4.92
N PRO A 80 6.77 3.22 -6.25
CA PRO A 80 6.13 4.14 -7.17
C PRO A 80 4.61 4.12 -6.96
N GLY A 81 4.00 5.30 -7.06
CA GLY A 81 2.57 5.47 -6.84
C GLY A 81 2.22 5.91 -5.42
N ILE A 82 2.96 5.51 -4.37
CA ILE A 82 2.69 6.03 -3.02
C ILE A 82 3.21 7.45 -2.90
N GLY A 83 2.29 8.41 -2.83
CA GLY A 83 2.61 9.83 -2.72
C GLY A 83 3.02 10.23 -1.29
N GLU A 84 3.78 11.32 -1.16
CA GLU A 84 4.19 11.85 0.16
C GLU A 84 2.99 12.31 1.02
N ARG A 85 1.87 12.62 0.38
CA ARG A 85 0.62 13.04 1.03
C ARG A 85 -0.27 11.87 1.46
N GLU A 86 0.09 10.64 1.09
CA GLU A 86 -0.70 9.47 1.45
C GLU A 86 -0.44 9.07 2.90
N VAL A 87 -1.53 8.82 3.63
CA VAL A 87 -1.49 8.58 5.07
C VAL A 87 -2.00 7.19 5.36
N ILE A 88 -1.27 6.45 6.19
CA ILE A 88 -1.61 5.07 6.56
C ILE A 88 -2.64 5.10 7.70
N TYR A 89 -3.85 4.66 7.40
CA TYR A 89 -4.94 4.59 8.38
C TYR A 89 -5.21 3.20 8.91
N ALA A 90 -4.81 2.16 8.20
CA ALA A 90 -4.86 0.80 8.71
C ALA A 90 -3.60 0.05 8.32
N ALA A 91 -3.09 -0.79 9.22
CA ALA A 91 -1.93 -1.62 8.93
C ALA A 91 -2.05 -2.98 9.64
N GLY A 92 -1.58 -4.02 8.96
CA GLY A 92 -1.66 -5.39 9.47
C GLY A 92 -0.53 -6.25 8.95
N ARG A 93 -0.21 -7.31 9.70
CA ARG A 93 0.71 -8.36 9.27
C ARG A 93 0.26 -9.69 9.85
N ARG A 94 0.11 -10.69 8.99
CA ARG A 94 -0.22 -12.07 9.39
C ARG A 94 0.26 -13.06 8.35
N ASP A 95 0.72 -14.23 8.79
CA ASP A 95 1.12 -15.35 7.93
C ASP A 95 2.11 -14.96 6.81
N GLY A 96 3.04 -14.06 7.15
CA GLY A 96 4.04 -13.56 6.20
C GLY A 96 3.47 -12.66 5.12
N VAL A 97 2.30 -12.04 5.30
CA VAL A 97 1.78 -11.00 4.42
C VAL A 97 1.52 -9.74 5.23
N SER A 98 1.93 -8.61 4.68
CA SER A 98 1.71 -7.30 5.27
C SER A 98 0.78 -6.49 4.39
N ALA A 99 -0.11 -5.71 4.98
CA ALA A 99 -1.00 -4.83 4.25
C ALA A 99 -1.18 -3.48 4.94
N TRP A 100 -1.44 -2.45 4.14
CA TRP A 100 -1.63 -1.08 4.57
C TRP A 100 -2.76 -0.42 3.77
N LEU A 101 -3.64 0.31 4.43
CA LEU A 101 -4.62 1.19 3.80
C LEU A 101 -4.10 2.62 3.81
N LEU A 102 -4.01 3.20 2.62
CA LEU A 102 -3.51 4.55 2.39
C LEU A 102 -4.64 5.43 1.88
N ILE A 103 -4.74 6.64 2.42
CA ILE A 103 -5.72 7.64 2.00
C ILE A 103 -4.97 8.87 1.52
N ASN A 104 -5.38 9.37 0.35
CA ASN A 104 -5.04 10.68 -0.13
C ASN A 104 -6.26 11.57 0.02
N HIS A 105 -6.23 12.45 1.03
CA HIS A 105 -7.37 13.25 1.44
C HIS A 105 -7.86 14.16 0.31
N GLN A 106 -9.17 14.18 0.10
CA GLN A 106 -9.78 15.18 -0.78
C GLN A 106 -9.81 16.55 -0.09
N PRO A 107 -9.87 17.66 -0.85
CA PRO A 107 -10.17 18.97 -0.26
C PRO A 107 -11.44 18.91 0.59
N ALA A 108 -11.38 19.50 1.80
CA ALA A 108 -12.44 19.42 2.80
C ALA A 108 -12.85 18.00 3.24
N CYS A 109 -12.04 16.98 2.93
CA CYS A 109 -12.17 15.60 3.39
C CYS A 109 -13.57 14.99 3.13
N ARG A 110 -14.22 15.41 2.04
CA ARG A 110 -15.55 14.92 1.67
C ARG A 110 -15.44 13.58 0.96
N LEU A 111 -16.34 12.65 1.30
CA LEU A 111 -16.45 11.38 0.60
C LEU A 111 -16.91 11.61 -0.83
N SER A 112 -16.25 10.93 -1.77
CA SER A 112 -16.60 11.00 -3.18
C SER A 112 -17.98 10.38 -3.42
N GLN A 113 -18.74 10.93 -4.37
CA GLN A 113 -20.01 10.36 -4.79
C GLN A 113 -19.81 9.47 -6.01
N GLN A 114 -20.34 8.25 -5.98
CA GLN A 114 -20.23 7.31 -7.08
C GLN A 114 -21.54 6.54 -7.29
N LEU A 115 -21.88 6.33 -8.56
CA LEU A 115 -22.98 5.45 -8.95
C LEU A 115 -22.49 4.00 -8.84
N LEU A 116 -23.10 3.21 -7.97
CA LEU A 116 -22.72 1.80 -7.80
C LEU A 116 -23.53 0.91 -8.76
N PRO A 117 -22.87 0.07 -9.58
CA PRO A 117 -23.57 -0.93 -10.38
C PRO A 117 -24.44 -1.84 -9.50
N GLY A 118 -25.73 -1.94 -9.85
CA GLY A 118 -26.73 -2.74 -9.14
C GLY A 118 -27.57 -1.97 -8.11
N ALA A 119 -27.26 -0.70 -7.84
CA ALA A 119 -28.15 0.20 -7.11
C ALA A 119 -28.88 1.06 -8.15
N GLU A 120 -30.21 0.97 -8.21
CA GLU A 120 -31.12 1.61 -9.18
C GLU A 120 -30.91 3.14 -9.35
N GLY A 121 -29.82 3.56 -9.97
CA GLY A 121 -29.47 4.98 -10.12
C GLY A 121 -29.06 5.69 -8.82
N ALA A 122 -28.97 4.99 -7.68
CA ALA A 122 -28.64 5.61 -6.40
C ALA A 122 -27.14 5.95 -6.30
N VAL A 123 -26.85 7.24 -6.20
CA VAL A 123 -25.51 7.76 -5.89
C VAL A 123 -25.21 7.50 -4.42
N ARG A 124 -24.04 6.92 -4.13
CA ARG A 124 -23.58 6.71 -2.75
C ARG A 124 -22.26 7.42 -2.49
N HIS A 125 -22.06 7.82 -1.25
CA HIS A 125 -20.76 8.25 -0.76
C HIS A 125 -19.83 7.04 -0.65
N VAL A 126 -18.59 7.20 -1.10
CA VAL A 126 -17.56 6.17 -1.08
C VAL A 126 -16.25 6.74 -0.53
N LEU A 127 -15.57 5.95 0.29
CA LEU A 127 -14.18 6.20 0.63
C LEU A 127 -13.32 5.70 -0.52
N ARG A 128 -12.56 6.60 -1.16
CA ARG A 128 -11.52 6.25 -2.14
C ARG A 128 -10.19 6.15 -1.43
N CYS A 129 -9.54 5.01 -1.57
CA CYS A 129 -8.26 4.74 -0.93
C CYS A 129 -7.39 3.85 -1.82
N ARG A 130 -6.17 3.59 -1.33
CA ARG A 130 -5.27 2.59 -1.90
C ARG A 130 -4.93 1.55 -0.85
N VAL A 131 -4.67 0.33 -1.29
CA VAL A 131 -4.23 -0.75 -0.40
C VAL A 131 -2.94 -1.33 -0.91
N ALA A 132 -1.88 -1.18 -0.13
CA ALA A 132 -0.61 -1.83 -0.39
C ALA A 132 -0.60 -3.22 0.26
N VAL A 133 -0.17 -4.25 -0.48
CA VAL A 133 -0.03 -5.62 0.03
C VAL A 133 1.35 -6.13 -0.32
N GLN A 134 2.13 -6.55 0.67
CA GLN A 134 3.47 -7.10 0.48
C GLN A 134 3.54 -8.56 0.87
N ASN A 135 4.10 -9.39 -0.01
CA ASN A 135 4.42 -10.77 0.28
C ASN A 135 5.74 -10.86 1.05
N LEU A 136 5.73 -11.33 2.28
CA LEU A 136 6.91 -11.62 3.11
C LEU A 136 7.12 -13.13 3.30
N ARG A 137 6.40 -13.98 2.57
CA ARG A 137 6.58 -15.43 2.57
C ARG A 137 7.74 -15.80 1.66
N GLU A 138 8.24 -17.03 1.82
CA GLU A 138 9.26 -17.59 0.93
C GLU A 138 8.69 -18.04 -0.42
N GLY A 139 7.38 -18.30 -0.49
CA GLY A 139 6.67 -18.70 -1.70
C GLY A 139 5.74 -17.60 -2.23
N PRO A 140 5.29 -17.72 -3.49
CA PRO A 140 4.38 -16.75 -4.08
C PRO A 140 2.97 -16.85 -3.47
N ILE A 141 2.23 -15.74 -3.55
CA ILE A 141 0.82 -15.65 -3.15
C ILE A 141 0.00 -15.08 -4.31
N ASP A 142 -1.27 -15.47 -4.40
CA ASP A 142 -2.24 -14.91 -5.34
C ASP A 142 -3.26 -14.05 -4.57
N ILE A 143 -3.61 -12.91 -5.15
CA ILE A 143 -4.58 -11.94 -4.62
C ILE A 143 -5.69 -11.75 -5.67
N ASP A 144 -6.90 -12.20 -5.37
CA ASP A 144 -8.08 -11.92 -6.20
C ASP A 144 -8.58 -10.50 -5.93
N VAL A 145 -8.17 -9.55 -6.78
CA VAL A 145 -8.46 -8.11 -6.63
C VAL A 145 -9.94 -7.83 -6.40
N ALA A 146 -10.82 -8.60 -7.05
CA ALA A 146 -12.26 -8.41 -6.98
C ALA A 146 -12.89 -8.78 -5.62
N SER A 147 -12.22 -9.62 -4.82
CA SER A 147 -12.79 -10.18 -3.58
C SER A 147 -11.83 -10.16 -2.39
N CYS A 148 -10.63 -9.61 -2.57
CA CYS A 148 -9.58 -9.66 -1.57
C CYS A 148 -9.76 -8.67 -0.42
N LEU A 149 -10.58 -7.64 -0.56
CA LEU A 149 -10.69 -6.56 0.44
C LEU A 149 -12.08 -6.50 1.06
N SER A 150 -12.13 -6.38 2.38
CA SER A 150 -13.35 -6.04 3.10
C SER A 150 -13.06 -5.19 4.33
N ILE A 151 -13.96 -4.26 4.67
CA ILE A 151 -13.91 -3.50 5.91
C ILE A 151 -15.04 -3.95 6.83
N THR A 152 -14.73 -4.05 8.12
CA THR A 152 -15.70 -4.24 9.20
C THR A 152 -15.89 -2.91 9.94
N MET A 153 -17.14 -2.55 10.24
CA MET A 153 -17.49 -1.29 10.94
C MET A 153 -17.73 -1.54 12.44
N ARG A 154 -17.59 -0.51 13.29
CA ARG A 154 -17.68 -0.57 14.75
C ARG A 154 -19.11 -0.72 15.30
N ASP A 155 -20.13 -0.27 14.57
CA ASP A 155 -21.51 -0.17 15.13
C ASP A 155 -22.63 -0.77 14.25
N SER A 156 -22.40 -1.96 13.69
CA SER A 156 -23.53 -2.75 13.19
C SER A 156 -23.55 -4.07 13.92
N ALA A 157 -24.65 -4.37 14.62
CA ALA A 157 -24.94 -5.65 15.29
C ALA A 157 -24.81 -6.88 14.36
N VAL A 158 -24.55 -6.64 13.08
CA VAL A 158 -24.09 -7.60 12.08
C VAL A 158 -22.84 -6.99 11.43
N THR A 159 -21.65 -7.53 11.71
CA THR A 159 -20.44 -7.22 10.92
C THR A 159 -20.69 -7.60 9.47
N ARG A 160 -21.14 -6.65 8.66
CA ARG A 160 -21.26 -6.84 7.22
C ARG A 160 -19.95 -6.41 6.58
N PRO A 161 -19.21 -7.32 5.93
CA PRO A 161 -18.06 -6.91 5.15
C PRO A 161 -18.54 -5.94 4.07
N LEU A 162 -17.95 -4.75 4.04
CA LEU A 162 -18.06 -3.86 2.89
C LEU A 162 -17.05 -4.35 1.87
N ASP A 163 -17.53 -5.10 0.88
CA ASP A 163 -16.67 -5.56 -0.21
C ASP A 163 -16.21 -4.35 -1.02
N ALA A 164 -14.90 -4.26 -1.21
CA ALA A 164 -14.33 -3.18 -2.00
C ALA A 164 -14.58 -3.41 -3.49
N ARG A 165 -14.74 -2.33 -4.24
CA ARG A 165 -14.55 -2.35 -5.69
C ARG A 165 -13.33 -1.52 -6.00
N GLY A 166 -12.31 -2.12 -6.59
CA GLY A 166 -11.06 -1.43 -6.89
C GLY A 166 -10.40 -2.02 -8.13
N TYR A 167 -9.48 -1.25 -8.68
CA TYR A 167 -8.60 -1.68 -9.75
C TYR A 167 -7.23 -1.99 -9.14
N ALA A 168 -6.53 -3.00 -9.63
CA ALA A 168 -5.17 -3.26 -9.18
C ALA A 168 -4.19 -2.65 -10.16
N PHE A 169 -3.29 -1.82 -9.64
CA PHE A 169 -2.05 -1.53 -10.31
C PHE A 169 -0.94 -2.29 -9.59
N TYR A 170 0.01 -2.79 -10.36
CA TYR A 170 1.09 -3.62 -9.84
C TYR A 170 2.40 -2.90 -10.11
N ALA A 171 3.16 -2.66 -9.04
CA ALA A 171 4.48 -2.06 -9.13
C ALA A 171 5.49 -3.04 -8.52
N ARG A 172 6.37 -3.61 -9.34
CA ARG A 172 7.54 -4.32 -8.82
C ARG A 172 8.46 -3.33 -8.12
N LEU A 173 8.83 -3.65 -6.88
CA LEU A 173 9.81 -2.87 -6.11
C LEU A 173 11.21 -2.88 -6.74
N ASP A 174 11.46 -3.78 -7.70
CA ASP A 174 12.77 -3.96 -8.34
C ASP A 174 13.09 -2.90 -9.41
N GLY A 175 12.36 -1.78 -9.43
CA GLY A 175 12.70 -0.57 -10.20
C GLY A 175 12.50 -0.68 -11.71
N LYS A 176 12.05 -1.83 -12.23
CA LYS A 176 11.51 -1.94 -13.58
C LYS A 176 9.99 -1.88 -13.50
N VAL A 177 9.44 -0.70 -13.77
CA VAL A 177 8.03 -0.58 -14.12
C VAL A 177 7.88 -1.37 -15.42
N ASP A 178 7.19 -2.50 -15.36
CA ASP A 178 6.79 -3.21 -16.57
C ASP A 178 5.75 -2.30 -17.27
N GLU A 179 6.19 -1.47 -18.23
CA GLU A 179 5.33 -0.60 -19.05
C GLU A 179 4.27 -1.38 -19.87
N ASN A 180 4.25 -2.71 -19.74
CA ASN A 180 3.40 -3.62 -20.47
C ASN A 180 2.13 -4.06 -19.71
N SER A 181 1.83 -3.50 -18.53
CA SER A 181 0.51 -3.67 -17.93
C SER A 181 -0.48 -2.75 -18.66
N GLY A 182 -1.13 -3.32 -19.68
CA GLY A 182 -1.99 -2.64 -20.66
C GLY A 182 -2.87 -1.51 -20.13
N GLY A 183 -2.46 -0.29 -20.43
CA GLY A 183 -3.36 0.85 -20.60
C GLY A 183 -3.76 0.91 -22.06
N ALA A 184 -5.05 0.78 -22.34
CA ALA A 184 -5.60 1.07 -23.67
C ALA A 184 -5.33 2.55 -24.02
N ASP A 185 -4.94 2.77 -25.27
CA ASP A 185 -4.64 4.06 -25.89
C ASP A 185 -5.55 5.21 -25.44
N GLY A 186 -4.91 6.29 -25.00
CA GLY A 186 -5.53 7.59 -24.80
C GLY A 186 -4.55 8.69 -25.21
N GLY A 187 -4.57 9.05 -26.50
CA GLY A 187 -3.71 10.08 -27.08
C GLY A 187 -3.89 11.43 -26.40
N GLY A 188 -2.76 12.04 -26.01
CA GLY A 188 -2.70 13.38 -25.46
C GLY A 188 -2.96 14.43 -26.52
N GLY A 189 -4.20 14.94 -26.57
CA GLY A 189 -4.53 16.22 -27.18
C GLY A 189 -4.55 17.29 -26.11
N ALA A 190 -3.66 18.28 -26.22
CA ALA A 190 -3.72 19.50 -25.43
C ALA A 190 -4.99 20.28 -25.80
N VAL A 191 -5.86 20.55 -24.83
CA VAL A 191 -6.98 21.49 -24.98
C VAL A 191 -7.03 22.40 -23.77
N ASP A 192 -6.97 23.68 -24.08
CA ASP A 192 -7.10 24.84 -23.21
C ASP A 192 -8.45 24.93 -22.49
N GLY A 193 -8.45 25.78 -21.46
CA GLY A 193 -9.51 25.99 -20.48
C GLY A 193 -10.94 26.16 -21.02
N GLY A 194 -11.87 25.55 -20.28
CA GLY A 194 -13.30 25.78 -20.39
C GLY A 194 -13.97 25.34 -19.09
N ALA A 195 -14.30 26.29 -18.23
CA ALA A 195 -15.16 26.07 -17.08
C ALA A 195 -16.59 25.83 -17.59
N ASP A 196 -17.03 24.56 -17.60
CA ASP A 196 -18.45 24.27 -17.75
C ASP A 196 -18.87 23.04 -16.93
N GLY A 197 -19.95 23.22 -16.17
CA GLY A 197 -20.46 22.31 -15.15
C GLY A 197 -21.21 21.11 -15.74
N SER A 198 -20.56 20.35 -16.61
CA SER A 198 -21.15 19.14 -17.18
C SER A 198 -20.90 17.95 -16.26
N ARG A 199 -21.95 17.54 -15.52
CA ARG A 199 -22.01 16.26 -14.81
C ARG A 199 -22.12 15.13 -15.83
N ASP A 200 -20.99 14.78 -16.44
CA ASP A 200 -20.92 13.64 -17.34
C ASP A 200 -21.14 12.35 -16.52
N ARG A 201 -22.38 11.85 -16.54
CA ARG A 201 -22.73 10.50 -16.08
C ARG A 201 -22.23 9.52 -17.13
N THR A 202 -20.92 9.32 -17.20
CA THR A 202 -20.36 8.23 -17.99
C THR A 202 -20.74 6.93 -17.27
N THR A 203 -21.73 6.22 -17.82
CA THR A 203 -22.14 4.91 -17.34
C THR A 203 -21.11 3.90 -17.83
N LEU A 204 -19.96 3.86 -17.17
CA LEU A 204 -18.90 2.91 -17.46
C LEU A 204 -19.45 1.50 -17.24
N ALA A 205 -19.50 0.69 -18.29
CA ALA A 205 -19.76 -0.74 -18.19
C ALA A 205 -18.81 -1.33 -17.13
N PRO A 206 -19.26 -2.28 -16.30
CA PRO A 206 -18.40 -2.86 -15.28
C PRO A 206 -17.17 -3.44 -15.98
N PRO A 207 -15.95 -3.06 -15.55
CA PRO A 207 -14.73 -3.56 -16.16
C PRO A 207 -14.73 -5.08 -16.10
N ALA A 208 -14.17 -5.73 -17.12
CA ALA A 208 -13.90 -7.16 -17.07
C ALA A 208 -13.14 -7.49 -15.78
N ARG A 209 -13.51 -8.60 -15.11
CA ARG A 209 -12.90 -9.00 -13.84
C ARG A 209 -11.39 -9.01 -13.99
N ALA A 210 -10.70 -8.16 -13.23
CA ALA A 210 -9.24 -8.11 -13.24
C ALA A 210 -8.68 -9.50 -12.88
N PRO A 211 -7.65 -9.98 -13.60
CA PRO A 211 -7.02 -11.24 -13.25
C PRO A 211 -6.43 -11.19 -11.84
N PRO A 212 -6.32 -12.33 -11.14
CA PRO A 212 -5.65 -12.38 -9.85
C PRO A 212 -4.20 -11.92 -9.98
N VAL A 213 -3.72 -11.18 -8.99
CA VAL A 213 -2.35 -10.67 -8.93
C VAL A 213 -1.48 -11.67 -8.19
N ARG A 214 -0.43 -12.16 -8.84
CA ARG A 214 0.58 -13.01 -8.20
C ARG A 214 1.73 -12.17 -7.65
N LEU A 215 1.98 -12.28 -6.35
CA LEU A 215 3.12 -11.64 -5.68
C LEU A 215 4.21 -12.66 -5.36
N MET A 216 5.39 -12.46 -5.93
CA MET A 216 6.60 -13.18 -5.55
C MET A 216 7.11 -12.72 -4.16
N PRO A 217 8.01 -13.47 -3.52
CA PRO A 217 8.61 -13.05 -2.25
C PRO A 217 9.17 -11.63 -2.30
N LEU A 218 8.81 -10.82 -1.30
CA LEU A 218 9.14 -9.40 -1.11
C LEU A 218 8.51 -8.41 -2.10
N GLU A 219 7.82 -8.88 -3.13
CA GLU A 219 7.05 -8.00 -4.01
C GLU A 219 5.87 -7.37 -3.27
N LEU A 220 5.47 -6.20 -3.75
CA LEU A 220 4.36 -5.41 -3.24
C LEU A 220 3.38 -5.11 -4.38
N ALA A 221 2.09 -5.29 -4.14
CA ALA A 221 1.03 -4.76 -4.99
C ALA A 221 0.46 -3.48 -4.38
N LEU A 222 0.13 -2.50 -5.21
CA LEU A 222 -0.58 -1.29 -4.81
C LEU A 222 -1.94 -1.25 -5.49
N LEU A 223 -2.95 -1.75 -4.81
CA LEU A 223 -4.34 -1.71 -5.29
C LEU A 223 -4.81 -0.25 -5.24
N SER A 224 -5.11 0.36 -6.39
CA SER A 224 -5.53 1.76 -6.46
C SER A 224 -7.04 1.89 -6.68
N ASP A 225 -7.56 3.09 -6.45
CA ASP A 225 -8.97 3.42 -6.69
C ASP A 225 -9.93 2.45 -5.99
N VAL A 226 -9.50 1.94 -4.83
CA VAL A 226 -10.28 1.05 -3.99
C VAL A 226 -11.38 1.91 -3.37
N CYS A 227 -12.62 1.56 -3.67
CA CYS A 227 -13.80 2.26 -3.21
C CYS A 227 -14.56 1.40 -2.20
N PHE A 228 -14.76 1.95 -0.99
CA PHE A 228 -15.63 1.36 0.03
C PHE A 228 -16.91 2.19 0.15
N PRO A 229 -18.10 1.59 -0.01
CA PRO A 229 -19.36 2.32 0.14
C PRO A 229 -19.58 2.73 1.60
N ALA A 230 -19.85 4.01 1.83
CA ALA A 230 -20.12 4.57 3.14
C ALA A 230 -21.62 4.46 3.49
N HIS A 231 -21.93 4.58 4.78
CA HIS A 231 -23.30 4.74 5.23
C HIS A 231 -23.88 6.08 4.75
N ALA A 232 -25.20 6.18 4.55
CA ALA A 232 -25.83 7.38 4.02
C ALA A 232 -25.64 8.63 4.90
N SER A 233 -25.40 8.45 6.20
CA SER A 233 -25.11 9.53 7.15
C SER A 233 -23.65 9.97 7.17
N MET A 234 -22.74 9.20 6.57
CA MET A 234 -21.31 9.53 6.52
C MET A 234 -21.08 10.38 5.27
N LEU A 235 -20.72 11.65 5.49
CA LEU A 235 -20.48 12.60 4.40
C LEU A 235 -18.98 12.91 4.26
N PHE A 236 -18.23 12.74 5.35
CA PHE A 236 -16.81 13.03 5.42
C PHE A 236 -15.99 11.77 5.70
N GLU A 237 -14.73 11.81 5.28
CA GLU A 237 -13.77 10.74 5.49
C GLU A 237 -13.57 10.40 6.98
N PRO A 238 -13.46 11.36 7.94
CA PRO A 238 -13.34 11.04 9.36
C PRO A 238 -14.49 10.17 9.88
N ASP A 239 -15.74 10.50 9.52
CA ASP A 239 -16.94 9.74 9.93
C ASP A 239 -16.81 8.25 9.54
N PHE A 240 -16.29 8.00 8.33
CA PHE A 240 -16.07 6.63 7.85
C PHE A 240 -14.94 5.95 8.61
N LEU A 241 -13.82 6.65 8.84
CA LEU A 241 -12.62 6.08 9.45
C LEU A 241 -12.80 5.77 10.93
N GLU A 242 -13.53 6.61 11.65
CA GLU A 242 -13.90 6.37 13.05
C GLU A 242 -14.80 5.14 13.18
N ALA A 243 -15.78 5.04 12.28
CA ALA A 243 -16.68 3.91 12.23
C ALA A 243 -15.99 2.64 11.69
N ALA A 244 -14.82 2.72 11.07
CA ALA A 244 -14.09 1.56 10.60
C ALA A 244 -13.35 0.85 11.75
N HIS A 245 -13.50 -0.47 11.84
CA HIS A 245 -12.86 -1.30 12.85
C HIS A 245 -11.60 -1.97 12.33
N CYS A 246 -11.75 -2.76 11.26
CA CYS A 246 -10.67 -3.57 10.71
C CYS A 246 -10.84 -3.74 9.20
N LEU A 247 -9.76 -3.46 8.46
CA LEU A 247 -9.62 -3.88 7.07
C LEU A 247 -9.13 -5.34 7.06
N ARG A 248 -9.69 -6.18 6.19
CA ARG A 248 -9.25 -7.55 5.97
C ARG A 248 -8.80 -7.71 4.54
N VAL A 249 -7.58 -8.22 4.38
CA VAL A 249 -7.00 -8.58 3.07
C VAL A 249 -6.91 -10.10 2.96
N ARG A 250 -7.57 -10.68 1.97
CA ARG A 250 -7.51 -12.11 1.65
C ARG A 250 -6.44 -12.37 0.60
N ALA A 251 -5.63 -13.40 0.84
CA ALA A 251 -4.68 -13.92 -0.11
C ALA A 251 -4.62 -15.45 -0.02
N SER A 252 -4.15 -16.10 -1.08
CA SER A 252 -3.92 -17.55 -1.11
C SER A 252 -2.46 -17.83 -1.43
N ALA A 253 -1.89 -18.88 -0.82
CA ALA A 253 -0.58 -19.36 -1.25
C ALA A 253 -0.74 -20.12 -2.57
N VAL A 254 0.16 -19.88 -3.53
CA VAL A 254 0.08 -20.57 -4.84
C VAL A 254 0.21 -22.08 -4.62
N GLY A 255 -0.70 -22.85 -5.23
CA GLY A 255 -0.76 -24.31 -5.07
C GLY A 255 -1.44 -24.78 -3.78
N CYS A 256 -2.00 -23.88 -2.98
CA CYS A 256 -2.83 -24.21 -1.82
C CYS A 256 -4.24 -23.62 -1.99
N CYS A 257 -5.27 -24.42 -1.70
CA CYS A 257 -6.66 -23.92 -1.68
C CYS A 257 -6.97 -23.08 -0.42
N ALA A 258 -6.05 -23.01 0.54
CA ALA A 258 -6.23 -22.26 1.77
C ALA A 258 -6.10 -20.75 1.51
N VAL A 259 -7.20 -20.03 1.71
CA VAL A 259 -7.23 -18.57 1.79
C VAL A 259 -6.95 -18.17 3.22
N PHE A 260 -6.06 -17.21 3.42
CA PHE A 260 -5.78 -16.62 4.72
C PHE A 260 -6.11 -15.13 4.70
N GLU A 261 -6.41 -14.59 5.89
CA GLU A 261 -6.83 -13.19 6.07
C GLU A 261 -5.80 -12.42 6.88
N VAL A 262 -5.41 -11.24 6.38
CA VAL A 262 -4.56 -10.27 7.07
C VAL A 262 -5.44 -9.20 7.69
N PRO A 263 -5.72 -9.25 9.01
CA PRO A 263 -6.43 -8.19 9.69
C PRO A 263 -5.51 -6.97 9.84
N CYS A 264 -6.02 -5.81 9.44
CA CYS A 264 -5.37 -4.51 9.52
C CYS A 264 -6.20 -3.63 10.45
N ALA A 265 -5.69 -3.39 11.64
CA ALA A 265 -6.35 -2.52 12.60
C ALA A 265 -6.28 -1.08 12.11
N PHE A 266 -7.40 -0.35 12.23
CA PHE A 266 -7.43 1.07 11.97
C PHE A 266 -6.67 1.83 13.08
N ALA A 267 -6.13 2.99 12.72
CA ALA A 267 -5.53 3.92 13.65
C ALA A 267 -6.54 4.32 14.74
N SER A 268 -6.03 4.70 15.91
CA SER A 268 -6.90 5.24 16.97
C SER A 268 -7.51 6.56 16.51
N GLU A 269 -8.67 6.86 17.08
CA GLU A 269 -9.39 8.12 16.84
C GLU A 269 -8.51 9.34 17.10
N GLU A 270 -7.70 9.32 18.17
CA GLU A 270 -6.72 10.37 18.47
C GLU A 270 -5.73 10.63 17.31
N VAL A 271 -5.25 9.56 16.65
CA VAL A 271 -4.32 9.67 15.53
C VAL A 271 -5.03 10.23 14.29
N ILE A 272 -6.28 9.81 14.08
CA ILE A 272 -7.12 10.30 12.99
C ILE A 272 -7.34 11.81 13.15
N TRP A 273 -7.84 12.26 14.31
CA TRP A 273 -8.12 13.68 14.56
C TRP A 273 -6.88 14.56 14.51
N LYS A 274 -5.78 14.12 15.15
CA LYS A 274 -4.51 14.85 15.09
C LYS A 274 -4.04 15.05 13.65
N HIS A 275 -4.31 14.09 12.77
CA HIS A 275 -3.99 14.22 11.36
C HIS A 275 -4.89 15.23 10.64
N TYR A 276 -6.20 15.17 10.87
CA TYR A 276 -7.15 16.12 10.27
C TYR A 276 -6.98 17.56 10.79
N GLU A 277 -6.56 17.75 12.04
CA GLU A 277 -6.18 19.07 12.56
C GLU A 277 -4.99 19.68 11.77
N LEU A 278 -4.00 18.87 11.42
CA LEU A 278 -2.87 19.31 10.61
C LEU A 278 -3.31 19.71 9.20
N ILE A 279 -4.15 18.88 8.57
CA ILE A 279 -4.69 19.16 7.23
C ILE A 279 -5.54 20.44 7.23
N THR A 280 -6.47 20.56 8.17
CA THR A 280 -7.40 21.71 8.23
C THR A 280 -6.67 23.01 8.49
N ARG A 281 -5.64 23.00 9.34
CA ARG A 281 -4.79 24.17 9.56
C ARG A 281 -4.18 24.70 8.26
N ASP A 282 -3.70 23.83 7.39
CA ASP A 282 -3.08 24.24 6.12
C ASP A 282 -4.11 24.85 5.14
N PHE A 283 -5.40 24.50 5.24
CA PHE A 283 -6.45 25.11 4.42
C PHE A 283 -6.80 26.55 4.84
N TYR A 284 -6.79 26.86 6.13
CA TYR A 284 -7.18 28.19 6.61
C TYR A 284 -6.09 29.26 6.41
N VAL A 285 -4.82 28.88 6.29
CA VAL A 285 -3.69 29.83 6.14
C VAL A 285 -3.70 30.58 4.80
N HIS A 286 -4.45 30.08 3.80
CA HIS A 286 -4.51 30.71 2.47
C HIS A 286 -5.66 31.70 2.29
N VAL A 287 -6.52 31.92 3.29
CA VAL A 287 -7.67 32.84 3.17
C VAL A 287 -7.30 34.27 3.57
N ASP A 288 -6.28 34.48 4.40
CA ASP A 288 -5.98 35.79 4.99
C ASP A 288 -4.87 36.58 4.27
N ARG A 289 -4.66 36.37 2.96
CA ARG A 289 -3.59 37.06 2.19
C ARG A 289 -4.06 37.97 1.05
N GLU A 290 -5.34 38.28 0.99
CA GLU A 290 -5.88 39.31 0.10
C GLU A 290 -6.49 40.45 0.93
N GLU A 291 -5.63 41.34 1.44
CA GLU A 291 -5.95 42.74 1.75
C GLU A 291 -4.82 43.66 1.20
#